data_AF-A0A535LID3-F1
#
_entry.id   AF-A0A535LID3-F1
#
_cell.length_a   1.000
_cell.length_b   1.000
_cell.length_c   1.000
_cell.angle_alpha   90.00
_cell.angle_beta   90.00
_cell.angle_gamma   90.00
#
_symmetry.space_group_name_H-M   'P 1'
#
loop_
_entity.id
_entity.type
_entity.pdbx_description
1 polymer ?
#
loop_
_entity_poly.entity_id
_entity_poly.type
_entity_poly.pdbx_seq_one_letter_code
_entity_poly.pdbx_strand_id
1 'polypeptide(L)'
;MVIRGHTYILSLNTAIPVQLSGNTLTLHGAQRVYLAALPSRASYSQFKEDASTEIMGTMATPEIRGTKLFTTYSLATSGPAPLIALYPHQRENLADRLPVLGSYTTIRGTMTLVQTHAFTTALPLQRPATDFSALKTVPPDLASALPSDIQHFIATGPPPGSKDYFLGVWFGRGTDLLQLAHALGLHDQEQRLLKFMEPVFMQSMGYFRYDASKTSTIATSPEFGNENLNDHHFHYGYFIRTAAVLAQLDPSYLAQVQTPIKQMVADVGTYNRGSSQFPYLRNFDVYEGHSWADGYAKFADGNDQESTSEAIQAWYGLYLWSQVTHNSAMETSALYLYTTEIASVKEYWFGLNGLYSGAYQHAIASIVWGGKVDFATWFSSDPNDIYGIQLLPFTPGSAYLGQLPDIAPYFADLQAHGGESNGNWGDLLLMWESYYHPSQALAQKDSVPAASMNSLRSLFLYMLYDHQLQAGHG
;
A
#
# COMPACT_ATOMS: atom_id res chain seq x y z
N MET A 1 -0.80 -29.97 -25.15
CA MET A 1 0.05 -30.84 -24.30
C MET A 1 -0.56 -30.91 -22.90
N VAL A 2 -0.37 -32.01 -22.17
CA VAL A 2 -0.72 -32.09 -20.74
C VAL A 2 0.52 -32.49 -19.96
N ILE A 3 0.95 -31.68 -19.00
CA ILE A 3 2.16 -31.87 -18.20
C ILE A 3 1.78 -31.71 -16.74
N ARG A 4 2.06 -32.73 -15.92
CA ARG A 4 1.74 -32.75 -14.47
C ARG A 4 0.29 -32.34 -14.16
N GLY A 5 -0.66 -32.78 -14.99
CA GLY A 5 -2.09 -32.46 -14.82
C GLY A 5 -2.53 -31.10 -15.40
N HIS A 6 -1.61 -30.25 -15.84
CA HIS A 6 -1.92 -28.95 -16.44
C HIS A 6 -1.96 -29.03 -17.96
N THR A 7 -2.92 -28.35 -18.57
CA THR A 7 -3.11 -28.32 -20.04
C THR A 7 -2.47 -27.08 -20.63
N TYR A 8 -1.73 -27.25 -21.72
CA TYR A 8 -1.08 -26.17 -22.46
C TYR A 8 -1.34 -26.29 -23.97
N ILE A 9 -1.35 -25.16 -24.66
CA ILE A 9 -1.23 -25.09 -26.11
C ILE A 9 0.12 -24.47 -26.47
N LEU A 10 0.76 -25.04 -27.47
CA LEU A 10 1.94 -24.49 -28.10
C LEU A 10 1.59 -24.17 -29.55
N SER A 11 1.85 -22.94 -29.96
CA SER A 11 1.61 -22.44 -31.31
C SER A 11 2.88 -21.88 -31.91
N LEU A 12 2.98 -22.00 -33.23
CA LEU A 12 4.13 -21.61 -34.03
C LEU A 12 3.64 -20.65 -35.11
N ASN A 13 4.40 -19.59 -35.37
CA ASN A 13 4.07 -18.63 -36.42
C ASN A 13 4.37 -19.14 -37.84
N THR A 14 5.13 -20.23 -37.95
CA THR A 14 5.48 -20.88 -39.22
C THR A 14 5.40 -22.39 -39.09
N ALA A 15 5.09 -23.06 -40.20
CA ALA A 15 5.13 -24.52 -40.27
C ALA A 15 6.58 -25.00 -40.28
N ILE A 16 6.97 -25.74 -39.25
CA ILE A 16 8.33 -26.28 -39.08
C ILE A 16 8.27 -27.76 -38.67
N PRO A 17 9.36 -28.53 -38.86
CA PRO A 17 9.47 -29.86 -38.29
C PRO A 17 9.45 -29.83 -36.76
N VAL A 18 8.52 -30.58 -36.17
CA VAL A 18 8.40 -30.79 -34.73
C VAL A 18 8.70 -32.25 -34.45
N GLN A 19 9.70 -32.52 -33.61
CA GLN A 19 10.06 -33.87 -33.21
C GLN A 19 9.71 -34.08 -31.74
N LEU A 20 8.97 -35.15 -31.44
CA LEU A 20 8.74 -35.62 -30.08
C LEU A 20 9.62 -36.86 -29.84
N SER A 21 10.50 -36.79 -28.86
CA SER A 21 11.34 -37.91 -28.42
C SER A 21 11.25 -38.08 -26.91
N GLY A 22 10.56 -39.14 -26.47
CA GLY A 22 10.22 -39.33 -25.07
C GLY A 22 9.42 -38.14 -24.52
N ASN A 23 9.98 -37.46 -23.52
CA ASN A 23 9.38 -36.27 -22.88
C ASN A 23 9.92 -34.94 -23.45
N THR A 24 10.69 -34.99 -24.54
CA THR A 24 11.31 -33.81 -25.15
C THR A 24 10.62 -33.47 -26.47
N LEU A 25 10.13 -32.23 -26.58
CA LEU A 25 9.62 -31.65 -27.83
C LEU A 25 10.69 -30.73 -28.42
N THR A 26 11.19 -31.05 -29.61
CA THR A 26 12.20 -30.27 -30.33
C THR A 26 11.56 -29.56 -31.52
N LEU A 27 11.77 -28.23 -31.59
CA LEU A 27 11.22 -27.34 -32.61
C LEU A 27 12.33 -26.88 -33.55
N HIS A 28 12.52 -27.54 -34.69
CA HIS A 28 13.65 -27.24 -35.58
C HIS A 28 13.38 -25.97 -36.40
N GLY A 29 14.20 -24.92 -36.20
CA GLY A 29 14.10 -23.68 -36.96
C GLY A 29 12.95 -22.75 -36.54
N ALA A 30 12.37 -22.95 -35.35
CA ALA A 30 11.40 -22.02 -34.79
C ALA A 30 12.05 -20.66 -34.52
N GLN A 31 11.51 -19.58 -35.09
CA GLN A 31 11.91 -18.22 -34.74
C GLN A 31 11.05 -17.64 -33.62
N ARG A 32 9.80 -18.11 -33.49
CA ARG A 32 8.87 -17.66 -32.47
C ARG A 32 7.95 -18.80 -32.03
N VAL A 33 7.66 -18.85 -30.74
CA VAL A 33 6.80 -19.85 -30.11
C VAL A 33 5.87 -19.12 -29.15
N TYR A 34 4.59 -19.46 -29.20
CA TYR A 34 3.58 -18.99 -28.24
C TYR A 34 3.16 -20.16 -27.37
N LEU A 35 3.15 -19.95 -26.06
CA LEU A 35 2.73 -20.94 -25.07
C LEU A 35 1.65 -20.32 -24.21
N ALA A 36 0.54 -21.04 -24.04
CA ALA A 36 -0.50 -20.63 -23.11
C ALA A 36 -0.95 -21.81 -22.25
N ALA A 37 -1.21 -21.53 -20.97
CA ALA A 37 -1.93 -22.43 -20.09
C ALA A 37 -3.42 -22.37 -20.46
N LEU A 38 -4.07 -23.53 -20.55
CA LEU A 38 -5.49 -23.64 -20.86
C LEU A 38 -6.26 -24.00 -19.58
N PRO A 39 -7.43 -23.38 -19.33
CA PRO A 39 -8.31 -23.81 -18.24
C PRO A 39 -8.72 -25.27 -18.38
N SER A 40 -8.96 -25.72 -19.62
CA SER A 40 -9.23 -27.12 -19.95
C SER A 40 -8.92 -27.41 -21.42
N ARG A 41 -8.91 -28.70 -21.81
CA ARG A 41 -8.80 -29.09 -23.23
C ARG A 41 -9.93 -28.54 -24.10
N ALA A 42 -11.12 -28.28 -23.53
CA ALA A 42 -12.24 -27.73 -24.28
C ALA A 42 -12.00 -26.27 -24.73
N SER A 43 -11.08 -25.56 -24.08
CA SER A 43 -10.70 -24.18 -24.44
C SER A 43 -9.78 -24.11 -25.67
N TYR A 44 -9.40 -25.24 -26.28
CA TYR A 44 -8.42 -25.27 -27.37
C TYR A 44 -8.78 -24.39 -28.57
N SER A 45 -10.03 -24.41 -29.04
CA SER A 45 -10.45 -23.64 -30.21
C SER A 45 -10.27 -22.14 -30.01
N GLN A 46 -10.64 -21.64 -28.83
CA GLN A 46 -10.51 -20.24 -28.47
C GLN A 46 -9.04 -19.79 -28.43
N PHE A 47 -8.19 -20.55 -27.74
CA PHE A 47 -6.78 -20.21 -27.65
C PHE A 47 -6.05 -20.33 -28.99
N LYS A 48 -6.52 -21.20 -29.89
CA LYS A 48 -5.93 -21.37 -31.23
C LYS A 48 -6.08 -20.11 -32.08
N GLU A 49 -7.21 -19.42 -31.99
CA GLU A 49 -7.47 -18.19 -32.77
C GLU A 49 -6.59 -17.02 -32.33
N ASP A 50 -6.25 -16.96 -31.03
CA ASP A 50 -5.39 -15.92 -30.46
C ASP A 50 -3.91 -16.31 -30.39
N ALA A 51 -3.54 -17.49 -30.89
CA ALA A 51 -2.24 -18.12 -30.65
C ALA A 51 -1.04 -17.44 -31.35
N SER A 52 -1.24 -16.27 -31.95
CA SER A 52 -0.23 -15.42 -32.57
C SER A 52 -0.43 -13.93 -32.26
N THR A 53 -1.38 -13.57 -31.39
CA THR A 53 -1.63 -12.19 -31.01
C THR A 53 -0.56 -11.71 -30.05
N GLU A 54 0.16 -10.65 -30.41
CA GLU A 54 1.22 -10.08 -29.57
C GLU A 54 0.71 -8.88 -28.82
N ILE A 55 1.02 -8.78 -27.52
CA ILE A 55 0.83 -7.55 -26.76
C ILE A 55 1.98 -6.62 -27.07
N MET A 56 1.66 -5.48 -27.69
CA MET A 56 2.60 -4.45 -28.11
C MET A 56 2.68 -3.28 -27.12
N GLY A 57 1.68 -3.16 -26.24
CA GLY A 57 1.65 -2.15 -25.18
C GLY A 57 0.50 -2.35 -24.22
N THR A 58 0.68 -1.88 -22.99
CA THR A 58 -0.32 -1.94 -21.93
C THR A 58 -0.39 -0.61 -21.21
N MET A 59 -1.59 -0.17 -20.83
CA MET A 59 -1.78 1.08 -20.11
C MET A 59 -2.92 0.96 -19.11
N ALA A 60 -2.72 1.51 -17.92
CA ALA A 60 -3.78 1.78 -16.96
C ALA A 60 -3.98 3.30 -16.86
N THR A 61 -5.22 3.76 -17.07
CA THR A 61 -5.58 5.18 -17.05
C THR A 61 -6.66 5.42 -16.01
N PRO A 62 -6.33 6.07 -14.88
CA PRO A 62 -7.31 6.43 -13.87
C PRO A 62 -8.10 7.68 -14.26
N GLU A 63 -9.38 7.70 -13.89
CA GLU A 63 -10.28 8.84 -14.03
C GLU A 63 -11.22 8.89 -12.82
N ILE A 64 -11.30 10.04 -12.16
CA ILE A 64 -12.24 10.24 -11.05
C ILE A 64 -13.52 10.87 -11.60
N ARG A 65 -14.66 10.20 -11.38
CA ARG A 65 -15.99 10.70 -11.78
C ARG A 65 -16.93 10.63 -10.58
N GLY A 66 -17.25 11.80 -10.02
CA GLY A 66 -18.09 11.89 -8.82
C GLY A 66 -17.46 11.16 -7.63
N THR A 67 -18.17 10.16 -7.10
CA THR A 67 -17.75 9.36 -5.94
C THR A 67 -17.04 8.06 -6.31
N LYS A 68 -16.65 7.89 -7.58
CA LYS A 68 -15.98 6.68 -8.06
C LYS A 68 -14.65 6.98 -8.74
N LEU A 69 -13.71 6.06 -8.56
CA LEU A 69 -12.49 5.95 -9.33
C LEU A 69 -12.71 4.91 -10.43
N PHE A 70 -12.55 5.32 -11.68
CA PHE A 70 -12.52 4.42 -12.82
C PHE A 70 -11.07 4.19 -13.24
N THR A 71 -10.70 2.96 -13.56
CA THR A 71 -9.38 2.67 -14.14
C THR A 71 -9.57 1.82 -15.37
N THR A 72 -9.20 2.39 -16.53
CA THR A 72 -9.27 1.69 -17.81
C THR A 72 -7.93 1.07 -18.13
N TYR A 73 -7.92 -0.24 -18.26
CA TYR A 73 -6.79 -1.05 -18.69
C TYR A 73 -6.92 -1.31 -20.18
N SER A 74 -5.94 -0.88 -20.98
CA SER A 74 -5.93 -1.08 -22.43
C SER A 74 -4.70 -1.85 -22.90
N LEU A 75 -4.89 -2.68 -23.91
CA LEU A 75 -3.87 -3.51 -24.54
C LEU A 75 -3.83 -3.20 -26.04
N ALA A 76 -2.67 -2.72 -26.51
CA ALA A 76 -2.37 -2.62 -27.92
C ALA A 76 -1.86 -3.98 -28.40
N THR A 77 -2.43 -4.53 -29.48
CA THR A 77 -2.02 -5.84 -30.00
C THR A 77 -1.74 -5.82 -31.50
N SER A 78 -1.00 -6.81 -31.99
CA SER A 78 -0.74 -7.01 -33.43
C SER A 78 -1.91 -7.66 -34.18
N GLY A 79 -2.98 -8.05 -33.48
CA GLY A 79 -4.06 -8.89 -34.00
C GLY A 79 -5.38 -8.67 -33.25
N PRO A 80 -6.22 -9.70 -33.09
CA PRO A 80 -7.49 -9.58 -32.39
C PRO A 80 -7.33 -9.23 -30.89
N ALA A 81 -8.47 -9.11 -30.22
CA ALA A 81 -8.52 -8.92 -28.78
C ALA A 81 -7.83 -10.09 -28.06
N PRO A 82 -6.85 -9.82 -27.17
CA PRO A 82 -6.15 -10.87 -26.47
C PRO A 82 -7.01 -11.49 -25.37
N LEU A 83 -6.64 -12.72 -24.99
CA LEU A 83 -7.11 -13.35 -23.76
C LEU A 83 -6.35 -12.76 -22.57
N ILE A 84 -7.08 -12.30 -21.55
CA ILE A 84 -6.53 -11.73 -20.31
C ILE A 84 -7.16 -12.41 -19.10
N ALA A 85 -6.38 -12.62 -18.05
CA ALA A 85 -6.86 -13.17 -16.78
C ALA A 85 -6.97 -12.05 -15.74
N LEU A 86 -8.19 -11.73 -15.33
CA LEU A 86 -8.47 -10.69 -14.34
C LEU A 86 -8.28 -11.23 -12.93
N TYR A 87 -7.60 -10.47 -12.07
CA TYR A 87 -7.55 -10.76 -10.64
C TYR A 87 -8.92 -10.55 -9.96
N PRO A 88 -9.17 -11.16 -8.78
CA PRO A 88 -10.41 -10.95 -8.04
C PRO A 88 -10.79 -9.48 -7.84
N HIS A 89 -9.85 -8.63 -7.37
CA HIS A 89 -10.11 -7.20 -7.16
C HIS A 89 -10.53 -6.47 -8.45
N GLN A 90 -10.10 -6.93 -9.63
CA GLN A 90 -10.51 -6.36 -10.92
C GLN A 90 -11.88 -6.88 -11.33
N ARG A 91 -12.08 -8.20 -11.29
CA ARG A 91 -13.34 -8.86 -11.68
C ARG A 91 -14.51 -8.32 -10.88
N GLU A 92 -14.39 -8.27 -9.55
CA GLU A 92 -15.48 -7.84 -8.66
C GLU A 92 -15.86 -6.37 -8.89
N ASN A 93 -14.95 -5.58 -9.45
CA ASN A 93 -15.13 -4.15 -9.65
C ASN A 93 -15.25 -3.76 -11.13
N LEU A 94 -15.54 -4.69 -12.03
CA LEU A 94 -15.75 -4.37 -13.45
C LEU A 94 -16.91 -3.38 -13.63
N ALA A 95 -16.68 -2.31 -14.39
CA ALA A 95 -17.72 -1.35 -14.76
C ALA A 95 -18.76 -1.98 -15.70
N ASP A 96 -18.29 -2.84 -16.60
CA ASP A 96 -19.11 -3.57 -17.58
C ASP A 96 -18.84 -5.07 -17.48
N ARG A 97 -19.91 -5.88 -17.61
CA ARG A 97 -19.77 -7.34 -17.60
C ARG A 97 -19.05 -7.82 -18.86
N LEU A 98 -18.05 -8.67 -18.67
CA LEU A 98 -17.34 -9.36 -19.75
C LEU A 98 -17.71 -10.85 -19.78
N PRO A 99 -17.84 -11.48 -20.96
CA PRO A 99 -18.05 -12.91 -21.06
C PRO A 99 -16.89 -13.69 -20.43
N VAL A 100 -17.22 -14.57 -19.48
CA VAL A 100 -16.26 -15.45 -18.81
C VAL A 100 -15.97 -16.65 -19.69
N LEU A 101 -14.69 -16.89 -19.95
CA LEU A 101 -14.19 -17.93 -20.85
C LEU A 101 -13.55 -19.09 -20.12
N GLY A 102 -13.20 -18.87 -18.85
CA GLY A 102 -12.52 -19.84 -18.00
C GLY A 102 -11.98 -19.17 -16.75
N SER A 103 -11.21 -19.92 -15.99
CA SER A 103 -10.57 -19.42 -14.78
C SER A 103 -9.27 -20.15 -14.48
N TYR A 104 -8.45 -19.54 -13.64
CA TYR A 104 -7.24 -20.13 -13.08
C TYR A 104 -7.24 -19.95 -11.57
N THR A 105 -7.03 -21.03 -10.83
CA THR A 105 -6.78 -20.94 -9.38
C THR A 105 -5.33 -20.54 -9.17
N THR A 106 -5.11 -19.44 -8.46
CA THR A 106 -3.78 -18.91 -8.13
C THR A 106 -3.69 -18.63 -6.64
N ILE A 107 -2.51 -18.20 -6.18
CA ILE A 107 -2.30 -17.78 -4.78
C ILE A 107 -3.14 -16.54 -4.40
N ARG A 108 -3.54 -15.73 -5.40
CA ARG A 108 -4.43 -14.56 -5.24
C ARG A 108 -5.91 -14.93 -5.34
N GLY A 109 -6.25 -16.23 -5.31
CA GLY A 109 -7.61 -16.72 -5.52
C GLY A 109 -7.89 -17.03 -6.99
N THR A 110 -9.17 -17.01 -7.38
CA THR A 110 -9.56 -17.40 -8.74
C THR A 110 -9.45 -16.22 -9.71
N MET A 111 -8.51 -16.28 -10.64
CA MET A 111 -8.42 -15.35 -11.77
C MET A 111 -9.42 -15.74 -12.87
N THR A 112 -10.01 -14.74 -13.53
CA THR A 112 -11.10 -14.92 -14.50
C THR A 112 -10.64 -14.60 -15.91
N LEU A 113 -10.73 -15.56 -16.82
CA LEU A 113 -10.31 -15.41 -18.21
C LEU A 113 -11.41 -14.72 -19.03
N VAL A 114 -11.04 -13.64 -19.71
CA VAL A 114 -11.89 -12.87 -20.63
C VAL A 114 -11.10 -12.52 -21.90
N GLN A 115 -11.79 -12.07 -22.96
CA GLN A 115 -11.16 -11.66 -24.21
C GLN A 115 -11.56 -10.21 -24.54
N THR A 116 -10.60 -9.28 -24.51
CA THR A 116 -10.87 -7.86 -24.77
C THR A 116 -9.58 -7.06 -25.02
N HIS A 117 -9.67 -5.97 -25.80
CA HIS A 117 -8.61 -4.96 -25.90
C HIS A 117 -8.56 -4.02 -24.70
N ALA A 118 -9.67 -3.90 -23.96
CA ALA A 118 -9.73 -3.05 -22.78
C ALA A 118 -10.81 -3.48 -21.80
N PHE A 119 -10.61 -3.18 -20.53
CA PHE A 119 -11.63 -3.29 -19.50
C PHE A 119 -11.49 -2.13 -18.52
N THR A 120 -12.57 -1.81 -17.82
CA THR A 120 -12.59 -0.72 -16.85
C THR A 120 -13.05 -1.25 -15.51
N THR A 121 -12.32 -0.94 -14.45
CA THR A 121 -12.78 -1.12 -13.06
C THR A 121 -13.41 0.16 -12.54
N ALA A 122 -14.32 0.06 -11.58
CA ALA A 122 -15.04 1.16 -10.95
C ALA A 122 -15.10 0.97 -9.44
N LEU A 123 -14.13 1.53 -8.72
CA LEU A 123 -14.04 1.49 -7.27
C LEU A 123 -14.78 2.67 -6.63
N PRO A 124 -15.42 2.50 -5.46
CA PRO A 124 -15.78 3.63 -4.60
C PRO A 124 -14.51 4.43 -4.28
N LEU A 125 -14.52 5.73 -4.60
CA LEU A 125 -13.36 6.57 -4.40
C LEU A 125 -13.09 6.75 -2.90
N GLN A 126 -11.87 6.46 -2.48
CA GLN A 126 -11.40 6.74 -1.13
C GLN A 126 -10.80 8.15 -1.11
N ARG A 127 -11.38 9.07 -0.32
CA ARG A 127 -10.82 10.40 -0.06
C ARG A 127 -10.44 10.50 1.42
N PRO A 128 -9.15 10.44 1.78
CA PRO A 128 -8.73 10.55 3.16
C PRO A 128 -8.94 11.98 3.70
N ALA A 129 -9.16 12.10 5.00
CA ALA A 129 -9.16 13.39 5.67
C ALA A 129 -7.75 14.02 5.62
N THR A 130 -7.66 15.33 5.48
CA THR A 130 -6.36 16.03 5.40
C THR A 130 -5.70 16.23 6.78
N ASP A 131 -6.49 16.09 7.84
CA ASP A 131 -6.13 16.32 9.23
C ASP A 131 -7.03 15.49 10.16
N PHE A 132 -6.68 15.49 11.45
CA PHE A 132 -7.52 14.92 12.48
C PHE A 132 -8.74 15.82 12.73
N SER A 133 -9.90 15.22 12.97
CA SER A 133 -11.12 15.96 13.30
C SER A 133 -11.01 16.60 14.70
N ALA A 134 -11.47 17.83 14.87
CA ALA A 134 -11.42 18.47 16.19
C ALA A 134 -12.42 17.80 17.15
N LEU A 135 -11.95 17.30 18.29
CA LEU A 135 -12.83 16.86 19.38
C LEU A 135 -13.55 18.09 19.97
N LYS A 136 -14.89 18.02 20.08
CA LYS A 136 -15.69 19.11 20.68
C LYS A 136 -15.28 19.43 22.12
N THR A 137 -14.80 18.43 22.84
CA THR A 137 -14.30 18.57 24.21
C THR A 137 -13.08 17.68 24.33
N VAL A 138 -11.95 18.27 24.72
CA VAL A 138 -10.69 17.53 24.88
C VAL A 138 -10.70 16.82 26.24
N PRO A 139 -10.60 15.47 26.26
CA PRO A 139 -10.58 14.73 27.51
C PRO A 139 -9.34 15.06 28.36
N PRO A 140 -9.42 15.05 29.71
CA PRO A 140 -8.33 15.50 30.57
C PRO A 140 -7.01 14.75 30.40
N ASP A 141 -7.07 13.45 30.16
CA ASP A 141 -5.90 12.60 29.92
C ASP A 141 -5.24 12.89 28.56
N LEU A 142 -6.02 13.12 27.50
CA LEU A 142 -5.49 13.58 26.22
C LEU A 142 -4.87 14.99 26.35
N ALA A 143 -5.54 15.90 27.06
CA ALA A 143 -5.06 17.25 27.31
C ALA A 143 -3.72 17.26 28.09
N SER A 144 -3.47 16.24 28.91
CA SER A 144 -2.20 16.04 29.60
C SER A 144 -1.16 15.31 28.73
N ALA A 145 -1.56 14.30 27.97
CA ALA A 145 -0.66 13.46 27.18
C ALA A 145 0.00 14.24 26.04
N LEU A 146 -0.75 15.04 25.30
CA LEU A 146 -0.22 15.72 24.11
C LEU A 146 0.93 16.70 24.42
N PRO A 147 0.83 17.62 25.39
CA PRO A 147 1.97 18.46 25.77
C PRO A 147 3.18 17.65 26.27
N SER A 148 2.94 16.54 26.98
CA SER A 148 4.00 15.65 27.46
C SER A 148 4.73 14.96 26.31
N ASP A 149 3.99 14.42 25.34
CA ASP A 149 4.56 13.76 24.16
C ASP A 149 5.33 14.75 23.29
N ILE A 150 4.83 15.98 23.11
CA ILE A 150 5.56 17.07 22.42
C ILE A 150 6.85 17.42 23.15
N GLN A 151 6.80 17.58 24.47
CA GLN A 151 8.00 17.88 25.26
C GLN A 151 9.02 16.75 25.16
N HIS A 152 8.58 15.49 25.24
CA HIS A 152 9.44 14.33 25.12
C HIS A 152 10.09 14.26 23.73
N PHE A 153 9.29 14.40 22.66
CA PHE A 153 9.76 14.39 21.27
C PHE A 153 10.86 15.42 21.01
N ILE A 154 10.67 16.66 21.49
CA ILE A 154 11.67 17.73 21.37
C ILE A 154 12.93 17.40 22.19
N ALA A 155 12.75 16.86 23.40
CA ALA A 155 13.87 16.57 24.30
C ALA A 155 14.75 15.41 23.83
N THR A 156 14.16 14.37 23.22
CA THR A 156 14.91 13.23 22.69
C THR A 156 15.58 13.54 21.37
N GLY A 157 14.98 14.40 20.54
CA GLY A 157 15.47 14.68 19.20
C GLY A 157 15.40 13.47 18.26
N PRO A 158 15.96 13.60 17.04
CA PRO A 158 15.96 12.52 16.05
C PRO A 158 16.80 11.32 16.48
N PRO A 159 16.47 10.10 16.02
CA PRO A 159 17.22 8.89 16.34
C PRO A 159 18.70 9.02 15.95
N PRO A 160 19.66 8.82 16.88
CA PRO A 160 21.08 8.99 16.58
C PRO A 160 21.54 8.06 15.45
N GLY A 161 22.18 8.63 14.43
CA GLY A 161 22.81 7.87 13.34
C GLY A 161 21.87 7.45 12.21
N SER A 162 20.54 7.40 12.44
CA SER A 162 19.58 7.14 11.37
C SER A 162 19.44 8.38 10.47
N LYS A 163 19.35 8.13 9.17
CA LYS A 163 19.19 9.17 8.14
C LYS A 163 18.11 8.81 7.12
N ASP A 164 17.36 7.75 7.38
CA ASP A 164 16.47 7.11 6.41
C ASP A 164 15.16 6.66 7.08
N TYR A 165 14.90 5.36 7.22
CA TYR A 165 13.65 4.80 7.74
C TYR A 165 13.32 5.29 9.15
N PHE A 166 14.19 5.06 10.14
CA PHE A 166 13.85 5.41 11.52
C PHE A 166 13.74 6.92 11.73
N LEU A 167 14.51 7.70 10.96
CA LEU A 167 14.35 9.15 10.89
C LEU A 167 12.99 9.55 10.30
N GLY A 168 12.55 8.88 9.23
CA GLY A 168 11.22 9.03 8.65
C GLY A 168 10.12 8.73 9.67
N VAL A 169 10.16 7.57 10.33
CA VAL A 169 9.22 7.20 11.40
C VAL A 169 9.18 8.26 12.50
N TRP A 170 10.33 8.77 12.92
CA TRP A 170 10.41 9.87 13.90
C TRP A 170 9.73 11.14 13.39
N PHE A 171 9.96 11.57 12.14
CA PHE A 171 9.22 12.67 11.55
C PHE A 171 7.72 12.40 11.44
N GLY A 172 7.31 11.17 11.17
CA GLY A 172 5.90 10.75 11.20
C GLY A 172 5.25 11.01 12.55
N ARG A 173 5.89 10.59 13.64
CA ARG A 173 5.41 10.84 15.01
C ARG A 173 5.31 12.33 15.33
N GLY A 174 6.32 13.12 14.94
CA GLY A 174 6.27 14.57 15.08
C GLY A 174 5.13 15.21 14.27
N THR A 175 4.88 14.67 13.08
CA THR A 175 3.76 15.09 12.21
C THR A 175 2.41 14.79 12.86
N ASP A 176 2.24 13.63 13.49
CA ASP A 176 1.03 13.30 14.24
C ASP A 176 0.80 14.29 15.38
N LEU A 177 1.85 14.61 16.16
CA LEU A 177 1.78 15.60 17.24
C LEU A 177 1.38 16.99 16.73
N LEU A 178 1.94 17.42 15.60
CA LEU A 178 1.59 18.70 14.95
C LEU A 178 0.12 18.74 14.56
N GLN A 179 -0.38 17.71 13.86
CA GLN A 179 -1.77 17.66 13.43
C GLN A 179 -2.74 17.59 14.62
N LEU A 180 -2.38 16.87 15.70
CA LEU A 180 -3.18 16.82 16.92
C LEU A 180 -3.19 18.17 17.66
N ALA A 181 -2.04 18.84 17.79
CA ALA A 181 -1.97 20.17 18.40
C ALA A 181 -2.82 21.18 17.63
N HIS A 182 -2.77 21.13 16.29
CA HIS A 182 -3.60 21.94 15.42
C HIS A 182 -5.09 21.66 15.62
N ALA A 183 -5.51 20.39 15.48
CA ALA A 183 -6.91 19.97 15.59
C ALA A 183 -7.54 20.31 16.95
N LEU A 184 -6.75 20.33 18.03
CA LEU A 184 -7.20 20.63 19.38
C LEU A 184 -7.03 22.11 19.77
N GLY A 185 -6.52 22.96 18.87
CA GLY A 185 -6.32 24.39 19.13
C GLY A 185 -5.20 24.72 20.13
N LEU A 186 -4.22 23.84 20.29
CA LEU A 186 -3.06 24.03 21.17
C LEU A 186 -1.95 24.82 20.46
N HIS A 187 -2.25 26.08 20.14
CA HIS A 187 -1.40 26.93 19.29
C HIS A 187 0.04 27.11 19.82
N ASP A 188 0.24 27.25 21.13
CA ASP A 188 1.59 27.42 21.69
C ASP A 188 2.45 26.16 21.48
N GLN A 189 1.86 24.99 21.66
CA GLN A 189 2.50 23.69 21.47
C GLN A 189 2.78 23.43 19.99
N GLU A 190 1.80 23.72 19.11
CA GLU A 190 1.94 23.64 17.66
C GLU A 190 3.12 24.50 17.18
N GLN A 191 3.14 25.79 17.55
CA GLN A 191 4.19 26.72 17.13
C GLN A 191 5.56 26.36 17.70
N ARG A 192 5.62 25.83 18.93
CA ARG A 192 6.87 25.32 19.51
C ARG A 192 7.41 24.14 18.71
N LEU A 193 6.53 23.22 18.31
CA LEU A 193 6.92 22.02 17.57
C LEU A 193 7.30 22.35 16.12
N LEU A 194 6.58 23.25 15.44
CA LEU A 194 6.93 23.74 14.09
C LEU A 194 8.35 24.34 14.06
N LYS A 195 8.62 25.28 14.96
CA LYS A 195 9.94 25.93 15.08
C LYS A 195 11.08 24.94 15.35
N PHE A 196 10.80 23.80 15.97
CA PHE A 196 11.77 22.74 16.19
C PHE A 196 11.93 21.86 14.95
N MET A 197 10.82 21.42 14.34
CA MET A 197 10.84 20.43 13.26
C MET A 197 11.33 20.99 11.93
N GLU A 198 10.92 22.19 11.53
CA GLU A 198 11.28 22.78 10.23
C GLU A 198 12.79 22.82 9.93
N PRO A 199 13.67 23.33 10.83
CA PRO A 199 15.10 23.33 10.57
C PRO A 199 15.70 21.91 10.56
N VAL A 200 15.21 21.02 11.42
CA VAL A 200 15.67 19.62 11.47
C VAL A 200 15.28 18.87 10.18
N PHE A 201 14.05 19.07 9.72
CA PHE A 201 13.54 18.52 8.47
C PHE A 201 14.35 19.02 7.27
N MET A 202 14.56 20.33 7.17
CA MET A 202 15.35 20.92 6.08
C MET A 202 16.78 20.38 6.05
N GLN A 203 17.42 20.24 7.21
CA GLN A 203 18.76 19.64 7.30
C GLN A 203 18.77 18.19 6.81
N SER A 204 17.74 17.40 7.13
CA SER A 204 17.64 15.99 6.75
C SER A 204 17.59 15.76 5.24
N MET A 205 17.14 16.76 4.46
CA MET A 205 17.12 16.66 2.99
C MET A 205 18.52 16.47 2.40
N GLY A 206 19.57 16.93 3.09
CA GLY A 206 20.97 16.69 2.70
C GLY A 206 21.42 15.24 2.83
N TYR A 207 20.61 14.36 3.41
CA TYR A 207 20.89 12.94 3.57
C TYR A 207 20.46 12.09 2.38
N PHE A 208 19.82 12.66 1.37
CA PHE A 208 19.35 11.92 0.20
C PHE A 208 20.00 12.47 -1.06
N ARG A 209 20.35 11.57 -1.99
CA ARG A 209 21.06 11.92 -3.22
C ARG A 209 20.50 11.14 -4.39
N TYR A 210 20.42 11.80 -5.54
CA TYR A 210 20.07 11.13 -6.78
C TYR A 210 21.24 10.28 -7.31
N ASP A 211 20.99 8.99 -7.49
CA ASP A 211 21.86 8.02 -8.17
C ASP A 211 21.37 7.83 -9.61
N ALA A 212 22.10 8.42 -10.55
CA ALA A 212 21.76 8.34 -11.98
C ALA A 212 21.86 6.92 -12.55
N SER A 213 22.67 6.04 -11.94
CA SER A 213 22.81 4.65 -12.40
C SER A 213 21.60 3.79 -12.07
N LYS A 214 20.88 4.14 -11.00
CA LYS A 214 19.63 3.49 -10.58
C LYS A 214 18.38 4.28 -10.94
N THR A 215 18.55 5.45 -11.57
CA THR A 215 17.49 6.42 -11.86
C THR A 215 16.61 6.65 -10.63
N SER A 216 17.24 6.90 -9.48
CA SER A 216 16.57 6.87 -8.19
C SER A 216 17.24 7.75 -7.12
N THR A 217 16.47 8.15 -6.12
CA THR A 217 16.99 8.80 -4.90
C THR A 217 17.35 7.76 -3.87
N ILE A 218 18.54 7.90 -3.28
CA ILE A 218 19.11 6.96 -2.31
C ILE A 218 19.55 7.72 -1.06
N ALA A 219 19.27 7.15 0.11
CA ALA A 219 19.76 7.66 1.38
C ALA A 219 21.29 7.50 1.51
N THR A 220 21.94 8.46 2.17
CA THR A 220 23.40 8.45 2.41
C THR A 220 23.81 7.47 3.51
N SER A 221 22.87 7.06 4.35
CA SER A 221 23.00 5.97 5.31
C SER A 221 21.72 5.14 5.20
N PRO A 222 21.63 4.29 4.17
CA PRO A 222 20.42 3.55 3.85
C PRO A 222 20.12 2.52 4.94
N GLU A 223 18.83 2.30 5.17
CA GLU A 223 18.31 1.27 6.06
C GLU A 223 17.47 0.29 5.23
N PHE A 224 17.38 -0.97 5.66
CA PHE A 224 16.52 -2.01 5.04
C PHE A 224 16.66 -2.20 3.51
N GLY A 225 17.82 -1.87 2.95
CA GLY A 225 18.08 -2.05 1.52
C GLY A 225 17.56 -0.91 0.65
N ASN A 226 17.35 0.30 1.20
CA ASN A 226 17.06 1.50 0.41
C ASN A 226 18.03 1.68 -0.77
N GLU A 227 19.33 1.37 -0.60
CA GLU A 227 20.31 1.43 -1.71
C GLU A 227 20.08 0.41 -2.83
N ASN A 228 19.28 -0.63 -2.55
CA ASN A 228 18.82 -1.67 -3.46
C ASN A 228 17.42 -1.36 -4.03
N LEU A 229 16.91 -0.15 -3.81
CA LEU A 229 15.57 0.31 -4.19
C LEU A 229 14.44 -0.32 -3.38
N ASN A 230 14.76 -0.89 -2.22
CA ASN A 230 13.75 -1.43 -1.33
C ASN A 230 13.04 -0.31 -0.59
N ASP A 231 11.74 -0.47 -0.36
CA ASP A 231 10.99 0.26 0.67
C ASP A 231 10.94 1.80 0.50
N HIS A 232 11.24 2.32 -0.69
CA HIS A 232 11.24 3.76 -0.94
C HIS A 232 9.91 4.43 -0.62
N HIS A 233 8.78 3.78 -0.93
CA HIS A 233 7.45 4.27 -0.57
C HIS A 233 7.24 4.27 0.95
N PHE A 234 7.67 3.23 1.67
CA PHE A 234 7.62 3.20 3.14
C PHE A 234 8.44 4.34 3.74
N HIS A 235 9.70 4.47 3.32
CA HIS A 235 10.63 5.46 3.88
C HIS A 235 10.21 6.88 3.52
N TYR A 236 10.09 7.15 2.22
CA TYR A 236 9.87 8.50 1.71
C TYR A 236 8.44 8.98 1.95
N GLY A 237 7.48 8.06 2.14
CA GLY A 237 6.11 8.38 2.55
C GLY A 237 6.06 9.25 3.79
N TYR A 238 6.85 8.93 4.82
CA TYR A 238 6.97 9.75 6.03
C TYR A 238 7.49 11.17 5.75
N PHE A 239 8.55 11.30 4.93
CA PHE A 239 9.13 12.59 4.60
C PHE A 239 8.16 13.44 3.76
N ILE A 240 7.50 12.85 2.78
CA ILE A 240 6.52 13.53 1.92
C ILE A 240 5.33 14.01 2.76
N ARG A 241 4.79 13.15 3.63
CA ARG A 241 3.71 13.52 4.55
C ARG A 241 4.13 14.68 5.47
N THR A 242 5.32 14.60 6.05
CA THR A 242 5.87 15.63 6.94
C THR A 242 6.02 16.97 6.20
N ALA A 243 6.61 16.96 4.99
CA ALA A 243 6.75 18.16 4.17
C ALA A 243 5.39 18.81 3.84
N ALA A 244 4.38 17.99 3.54
CA ALA A 244 3.04 18.48 3.25
C ALA A 244 2.39 19.13 4.47
N VAL A 245 2.45 18.51 5.65
CA VAL A 245 1.86 19.06 6.88
C VAL A 245 2.59 20.32 7.34
N LEU A 246 3.93 20.35 7.28
CA LEU A 246 4.70 21.56 7.58
C LEU A 246 4.29 22.72 6.66
N ALA A 247 4.20 22.47 5.35
CA ALA A 247 3.77 23.48 4.38
C ALA A 247 2.28 23.87 4.51
N GLN A 248 1.43 23.00 5.05
CA GLN A 248 0.03 23.29 5.34
C GLN A 248 -0.11 24.23 6.53
N LEU A 249 0.68 24.00 7.59
CA LEU A 249 0.63 24.77 8.85
C LEU A 249 1.47 26.07 8.79
N ASP A 250 2.59 26.06 8.06
CA ASP A 250 3.35 27.25 7.67
C ASP A 250 3.46 27.33 6.13
N PRO A 251 2.53 28.03 5.45
CA PRO A 251 2.58 28.23 4.01
C PRO A 251 3.87 28.89 3.51
N SER A 252 4.60 29.63 4.35
CA SER A 252 5.87 30.25 3.97
C SER A 252 7.00 29.23 3.84
N TYR A 253 6.89 28.07 4.50
CA TYR A 253 7.84 26.98 4.44
C TYR A 253 7.82 26.23 3.10
N LEU A 254 6.70 26.26 2.37
CA LEU A 254 6.54 25.57 1.08
C LEU A 254 7.68 25.91 0.10
N ALA A 255 8.01 27.20 -0.03
CA ALA A 255 9.05 27.67 -0.93
C ALA A 255 10.44 27.09 -0.60
N GLN A 256 10.69 26.76 0.67
CA GLN A 256 11.94 26.17 1.14
C GLN A 256 11.98 24.66 0.86
N VAL A 257 10.89 23.95 1.18
CA VAL A 257 10.86 22.47 1.17
C VAL A 257 10.53 21.86 -0.19
N GLN A 258 9.86 22.60 -1.07
CA GLN A 258 9.37 22.08 -2.36
C GLN A 258 10.49 21.55 -3.26
N THR A 259 11.62 22.24 -3.34
CA THR A 259 12.75 21.79 -4.19
C THR A 259 13.47 20.58 -3.59
N PRO A 260 13.87 20.59 -2.30
CA PRO A 260 14.50 19.44 -1.67
C PRO A 260 13.67 18.15 -1.70
N ILE A 261 12.36 18.22 -1.42
CA ILE A 261 11.51 17.02 -1.33
C ILE A 261 11.14 16.43 -2.70
N LYS A 262 11.28 17.22 -3.78
CA LYS A 262 10.82 16.87 -5.13
C LYS A 262 11.36 15.51 -5.60
N GLN A 263 12.60 15.18 -5.25
CA GLN A 263 13.22 13.94 -5.69
C GLN A 263 12.54 12.72 -5.07
N MET A 264 12.23 12.76 -3.77
CA MET A 264 11.48 11.69 -3.10
C MET A 264 10.08 11.50 -3.70
N VAL A 265 9.36 12.61 -3.89
CA VAL A 265 8.02 12.61 -4.50
C VAL A 265 8.03 11.98 -5.89
N ALA A 266 9.03 12.33 -6.70
CA ALA A 266 9.17 11.80 -8.05
C ALA A 266 9.65 10.34 -8.06
N ASP A 267 10.47 9.93 -7.09
CA ASP A 267 11.01 8.57 -7.01
C ASP A 267 9.90 7.53 -6.78
N VAL A 268 9.00 7.78 -5.83
CA VAL A 268 7.93 6.85 -5.47
C VAL A 268 6.70 7.00 -6.37
N GLY A 269 6.37 8.24 -6.74
CA GLY A 269 5.03 8.60 -7.20
C GLY A 269 4.96 9.35 -8.52
N THR A 270 6.01 9.35 -9.35
CA THR A 270 5.92 10.04 -10.64
C THR A 270 4.85 9.41 -11.54
N TYR A 271 3.83 10.20 -11.86
CA TYR A 271 2.78 9.86 -12.81
C TYR A 271 3.17 10.21 -14.26
N ASN A 272 4.35 10.82 -14.46
CA ASN A 272 4.87 11.13 -15.78
C ASN A 272 5.53 9.89 -16.41
N ARG A 273 4.82 9.22 -17.32
CA ARG A 273 5.31 8.05 -18.07
C ARG A 273 6.53 8.33 -18.96
N GLY A 274 6.75 9.59 -19.35
CA GLY A 274 7.89 10.03 -20.17
C GLY A 274 9.08 10.52 -19.35
N SER A 275 9.07 10.34 -18.03
CA SER A 275 10.16 10.75 -17.15
C SER A 275 11.46 10.01 -17.49
N SER A 276 12.54 10.77 -17.68
CA SER A 276 13.90 10.21 -17.88
C SER A 276 14.68 10.06 -16.57
N GLN A 277 14.17 10.60 -15.46
CA GLN A 277 14.86 10.60 -14.16
C GLN A 277 14.38 9.49 -13.22
N PHE A 278 13.07 9.22 -13.23
CA PHE A 278 12.44 8.23 -12.37
C PHE A 278 11.44 7.40 -13.19
N PRO A 279 11.33 6.08 -12.97
CA PRO A 279 10.34 5.24 -13.64
C PRO A 279 8.93 5.56 -13.17
N TYR A 280 7.94 5.29 -14.02
CA TYR A 280 6.53 5.50 -13.72
C TYR A 280 6.08 4.66 -12.52
N LEU A 281 5.57 5.32 -11.47
CA LEU A 281 5.01 4.70 -10.25
C LEU A 281 5.86 3.52 -9.72
N ARG A 282 7.15 3.77 -9.41
CA ARG A 282 8.17 2.74 -9.14
C ARG A 282 7.66 1.55 -8.32
N ASN A 283 7.03 1.82 -7.18
CA ASN A 283 6.63 0.78 -6.23
C ASN A 283 5.30 0.13 -6.60
N PHE A 284 4.42 0.80 -7.35
CA PHE A 284 3.04 0.36 -7.53
C PHE A 284 2.85 -0.50 -8.78
N ASP A 285 2.38 -1.74 -8.60
CA ASP A 285 1.93 -2.57 -9.70
C ASP A 285 0.49 -2.20 -10.07
N VAL A 286 0.32 -1.56 -11.23
CA VAL A 286 -0.99 -1.10 -11.68
C VAL A 286 -1.99 -2.22 -11.95
N TYR A 287 -1.52 -3.45 -12.20
CA TYR A 287 -2.37 -4.59 -12.52
C TYR A 287 -2.64 -5.48 -11.31
N GLU A 288 -1.67 -5.72 -10.42
CA GLU A 288 -1.92 -6.39 -9.14
C GLU A 288 -2.65 -5.48 -8.15
N GLY A 289 -2.57 -4.16 -8.36
CA GLY A 289 -3.32 -3.16 -7.63
C GLY A 289 -2.74 -2.84 -6.24
N HIS A 290 -1.49 -3.22 -5.99
CA HIS A 290 -0.76 -2.94 -4.77
C HIS A 290 0.72 -2.68 -5.07
N SER A 291 1.45 -2.25 -4.06
CA SER A 291 2.88 -1.97 -4.15
C SER A 291 3.75 -3.20 -3.92
N TRP A 292 4.96 -3.15 -4.44
CA TRP A 292 6.05 -4.08 -4.21
C TRP A 292 7.19 -3.39 -3.46
N ALA A 293 7.76 -4.09 -2.49
CA ALA A 293 8.73 -3.58 -1.55
C ALA A 293 10.17 -3.79 -2.03
N ASP A 294 10.52 -4.97 -2.57
CA ASP A 294 11.89 -5.26 -3.00
C ASP A 294 12.19 -4.72 -4.41
N GLY A 295 13.32 -4.03 -4.56
CA GLY A 295 13.72 -3.38 -5.79
C GLY A 295 14.17 -4.32 -6.92
N TYR A 296 14.51 -5.58 -6.58
CA TYR A 296 15.07 -6.54 -7.54
C TYR A 296 14.26 -7.83 -7.70
N ALA A 297 13.32 -8.12 -6.78
CA ALA A 297 12.48 -9.32 -6.76
C ALA A 297 13.29 -10.62 -6.88
N LYS A 298 14.46 -10.69 -6.25
CA LYS A 298 15.41 -11.82 -6.39
C LYS A 298 15.10 -12.99 -5.44
N PHE A 299 13.83 -13.36 -5.31
CA PHE A 299 13.38 -14.49 -4.52
C PHE A 299 12.69 -15.53 -5.40
N ALA A 300 12.66 -16.78 -4.94
CA ALA A 300 11.98 -17.87 -5.65
C ALA A 300 10.47 -17.60 -5.81
N ASP A 301 9.89 -16.89 -4.85
CA ASP A 301 8.47 -16.54 -4.81
C ASP A 301 8.17 -15.16 -5.43
N GLY A 302 9.13 -14.54 -6.12
CA GLY A 302 8.98 -13.25 -6.78
C GLY A 302 9.25 -12.07 -5.84
N ASN A 303 8.46 -10.99 -5.99
CA ASN A 303 8.53 -9.82 -5.12
C ASN A 303 7.59 -9.98 -3.91
N ASP A 304 7.73 -9.15 -2.90
CA ASP A 304 6.92 -9.14 -1.68
C ASP A 304 6.50 -7.74 -1.23
N GLN A 305 5.48 -7.69 -0.38
CA GLN A 305 5.15 -6.52 0.41
C GLN A 305 4.66 -6.97 1.79
N GLU A 306 5.27 -6.41 2.84
CA GLU A 306 4.87 -6.61 4.23
C GLU A 306 3.89 -5.51 4.66
N SER A 307 4.40 -4.31 4.96
CA SER A 307 3.66 -3.19 5.56
C SER A 307 2.77 -2.42 4.58
N THR A 308 1.56 -2.94 4.32
CA THR A 308 0.62 -2.27 3.39
C THR A 308 0.15 -0.91 3.87
N SER A 309 0.07 -0.73 5.19
CA SER A 309 -0.31 0.52 5.83
C SER A 309 0.73 1.62 5.61
N GLU A 310 2.02 1.29 5.49
CA GLU A 310 3.05 2.26 5.09
C GLU A 310 2.97 2.63 3.61
N ALA A 311 2.64 1.71 2.70
CA ALA A 311 2.36 2.05 1.31
C ALA A 311 1.16 3.02 1.21
N ILE A 312 0.06 2.72 1.91
CA ILE A 312 -1.13 3.57 1.95
C ILE A 312 -0.80 4.95 2.55
N GLN A 313 0.03 5.00 3.59
CA GLN A 313 0.51 6.25 4.18
C GLN A 313 1.36 7.07 3.19
N ALA A 314 2.17 6.44 2.33
CA ALA A 314 2.90 7.13 1.28
C ALA A 314 1.96 7.81 0.27
N TRP A 315 0.88 7.13 -0.12
CA TRP A 315 -0.14 7.67 -1.03
C TRP A 315 -0.95 8.78 -0.39
N TYR A 316 -1.25 8.65 0.90
CA TYR A 316 -1.81 9.72 1.70
C TYR A 316 -0.88 10.94 1.74
N GLY A 317 0.43 10.73 1.93
CA GLY A 317 1.44 11.79 1.87
C GLY A 317 1.47 12.50 0.51
N LEU A 318 1.42 11.77 -0.60
CA LEU A 318 1.32 12.35 -1.95
C LEU A 318 0.02 13.15 -2.15
N TYR A 319 -1.09 12.69 -1.59
CA TYR A 319 -2.36 13.42 -1.63
C TYR A 319 -2.26 14.75 -0.86
N LEU A 320 -1.72 14.75 0.37
CA LEU A 320 -1.50 15.99 1.12
C LEU A 320 -0.55 16.93 0.36
N TRP A 321 0.53 16.39 -0.21
CA TRP A 321 1.50 17.16 -0.98
C TRP A 321 0.86 17.79 -2.23
N SER A 322 -0.06 17.08 -2.90
CA SER A 322 -0.79 17.61 -4.03
C SER A 322 -1.71 18.78 -3.64
N GLN A 323 -2.26 18.77 -2.42
CA GLN A 323 -3.11 19.86 -1.91
C GLN A 323 -2.28 21.14 -1.72
N VAL A 324 -1.15 21.07 -1.01
CA VAL A 324 -0.32 22.25 -0.73
C VAL A 324 0.41 22.78 -1.96
N THR A 325 0.64 21.95 -2.97
CA THR A 325 1.24 22.36 -4.25
C THR A 325 0.21 22.69 -5.33
N HIS A 326 -1.08 22.54 -5.04
CA HIS A 326 -2.20 22.71 -5.97
C HIS A 326 -2.02 21.93 -7.29
N ASN A 327 -1.53 20.69 -7.19
CA ASN A 327 -1.27 19.82 -8.35
C ASN A 327 -2.38 18.78 -8.52
N SER A 328 -3.39 19.10 -9.35
CA SER A 328 -4.55 18.22 -9.59
C SER A 328 -4.21 16.89 -10.27
N ALA A 329 -3.16 16.86 -11.11
CA ALA A 329 -2.72 15.61 -11.75
C ALA A 329 -2.08 14.66 -10.72
N MET A 330 -1.28 15.20 -9.80
CA MET A 330 -0.76 14.46 -8.66
C MET A 330 -1.87 14.02 -7.72
N GLU A 331 -2.87 14.88 -7.45
CA GLU A 331 -4.02 14.50 -6.62
C GLU A 331 -4.73 13.27 -7.21
N THR A 332 -5.02 13.30 -8.51
CA THR A 332 -5.67 12.18 -9.21
C THR A 332 -4.82 10.91 -9.11
N SER A 333 -3.51 11.02 -9.30
CA SER A 333 -2.60 9.88 -9.17
C SER A 333 -2.54 9.36 -7.73
N ALA A 334 -2.47 10.23 -6.73
CA ALA A 334 -2.40 9.85 -5.32
C ALA A 334 -3.69 9.15 -4.88
N LEU A 335 -4.85 9.68 -5.26
CA LEU A 335 -6.15 9.05 -4.98
C LEU A 335 -6.34 7.73 -5.74
N TYR A 336 -5.78 7.60 -6.96
CA TYR A 336 -5.73 6.33 -7.69
C TYR A 336 -4.95 5.28 -6.92
N LEU A 337 -3.72 5.60 -6.52
CA LEU A 337 -2.84 4.71 -5.73
C LEU A 337 -3.51 4.32 -4.41
N TYR A 338 -3.94 5.31 -3.63
CA TYR A 338 -4.59 5.13 -2.33
C TYR A 338 -5.85 4.25 -2.41
N THR A 339 -6.76 4.56 -3.35
CA THR A 339 -8.03 3.80 -3.49
C THR A 339 -7.79 2.37 -3.97
N THR A 340 -6.88 2.18 -4.92
CA THR A 340 -6.62 0.87 -5.52
C THR A 340 -5.86 -0.04 -4.55
N GLU A 341 -4.84 0.50 -3.85
CA GLU A 341 -4.09 -0.25 -2.84
C GLU A 341 -5.02 -0.71 -1.71
N ILE A 342 -5.90 0.16 -1.18
CA ILE A 342 -6.88 -0.23 -0.16
C ILE A 342 -7.78 -1.38 -0.63
N ALA A 343 -8.24 -1.36 -1.88
CA ALA A 343 -9.08 -2.43 -2.42
C ALA A 343 -8.33 -3.76 -2.46
N SER A 344 -7.08 -3.77 -2.91
CA SER A 344 -6.21 -4.95 -2.97
C SER A 344 -5.79 -5.44 -1.58
N VAL A 345 -5.50 -4.53 -0.65
CA VAL A 345 -5.12 -4.85 0.74
C VAL A 345 -6.26 -5.58 1.44
N LYS A 346 -7.50 -5.11 1.27
CA LYS A 346 -8.68 -5.81 1.80
C LYS A 346 -8.81 -7.23 1.22
N GLU A 347 -8.60 -7.40 -0.09
CA GLU A 347 -8.69 -8.71 -0.75
C GLU A 347 -7.57 -9.65 -0.29
N TYR A 348 -6.31 -9.20 -0.35
CA TYR A 348 -5.14 -10.09 -0.26
C TYR A 348 -4.43 -10.09 1.09
N TRP A 349 -4.49 -9.03 1.89
CA TRP A 349 -3.93 -9.06 3.25
C TRP A 349 -5.00 -9.46 4.23
N PHE A 350 -6.15 -8.77 4.22
CA PHE A 350 -7.28 -9.10 5.09
C PHE A 350 -8.12 -10.29 4.59
N GLY A 351 -7.79 -10.90 3.45
CA GLY A 351 -8.41 -12.16 3.04
C GLY A 351 -9.91 -12.08 2.75
N LEU A 352 -10.42 -10.90 2.37
CA LEU A 352 -11.84 -10.74 2.03
C LEU A 352 -12.24 -11.68 0.88
N ASN A 353 -13.56 -11.85 0.72
CA ASN A 353 -14.16 -12.77 -0.26
C ASN A 353 -13.73 -14.24 -0.07
N GLY A 354 -13.29 -14.60 1.14
CA GLY A 354 -13.00 -15.98 1.53
C GLY A 354 -11.67 -16.50 0.97
N LEU A 355 -10.73 -15.62 0.62
CA LEU A 355 -9.41 -16.01 0.08
C LEU A 355 -8.69 -17.02 0.98
N TYR A 356 -8.82 -16.85 2.30
CA TYR A 356 -8.18 -17.70 3.32
C TYR A 356 -9.10 -18.73 3.96
N SER A 357 -10.21 -19.11 3.30
CA SER A 357 -11.11 -20.17 3.79
C SER A 357 -10.58 -21.61 3.56
N GLY A 358 -9.36 -21.76 3.03
CA GLY A 358 -8.76 -23.02 2.63
C GLY A 358 -7.77 -23.61 3.64
N ALA A 359 -6.62 -24.08 3.12
CA ALA A 359 -5.58 -24.74 3.94
C ALA A 359 -4.71 -23.75 4.73
N TYR A 360 -4.69 -22.47 4.34
CA TYR A 360 -4.03 -21.41 5.08
C TYR A 360 -4.79 -21.16 6.38
N GLN A 361 -4.09 -21.16 7.52
CA GLN A 361 -4.71 -21.26 8.84
C GLN A 361 -4.92 -19.91 9.54
N HIS A 362 -4.67 -18.80 8.84
CA HIS A 362 -4.74 -17.45 9.40
C HIS A 362 -5.81 -16.62 8.70
N ALA A 363 -6.40 -15.68 9.44
CA ALA A 363 -7.40 -14.75 8.91
C ALA A 363 -6.76 -13.63 8.07
N ILE A 364 -5.47 -13.40 8.26
CA ILE A 364 -4.69 -12.36 7.60
C ILE A 364 -3.41 -12.97 6.99
N ALA A 365 -2.92 -12.40 5.89
CA ALA A 365 -1.53 -12.53 5.49
C ALA A 365 -0.78 -11.25 5.83
N SER A 366 0.44 -11.39 6.34
CA SER A 366 1.28 -10.24 6.72
C SER A 366 2.40 -9.98 5.71
N ILE A 367 2.79 -10.99 4.92
CA ILE A 367 3.65 -10.81 3.76
C ILE A 367 3.00 -11.52 2.57
N VAL A 368 2.71 -10.76 1.52
CA VAL A 368 2.15 -11.29 0.28
C VAL A 368 3.23 -11.26 -0.78
N TRP A 369 3.51 -12.43 -1.37
CA TRP A 369 4.52 -12.63 -2.41
C TRP A 369 3.87 -12.91 -3.76
N GLY A 370 4.60 -12.82 -4.85
CA GLY A 370 4.12 -13.31 -6.16
C GLY A 370 3.71 -14.80 -6.13
N GLY A 371 4.44 -15.64 -5.39
CA GLY A 371 4.28 -17.09 -5.36
C GLY A 371 3.64 -17.69 -4.09
N LYS A 372 3.56 -16.93 -2.99
CA LYS A 372 3.08 -17.41 -1.68
C LYS A 372 2.44 -16.29 -0.84
N VAL A 373 1.95 -16.67 0.34
CA VAL A 373 1.53 -15.75 1.42
C VAL A 373 2.07 -16.29 2.73
N ASP A 374 2.49 -15.40 3.63
CA ASP A 374 3.03 -15.76 4.94
C ASP A 374 2.25 -15.08 6.07
N PHE A 375 2.21 -15.75 7.23
CA PHE A 375 1.91 -15.15 8.53
C PHE A 375 3.23 -15.05 9.31
N ALA A 376 4.00 -14.01 9.02
CA ALA A 376 5.34 -13.76 9.57
C ALA A 376 5.70 -12.26 9.42
N THR A 377 6.76 -11.82 10.08
CA THR A 377 7.40 -10.56 9.69
C THR A 377 8.89 -10.77 9.43
N TRP A 378 9.54 -9.78 8.81
CA TRP A 378 10.99 -9.75 8.63
C TRP A 378 11.79 -9.60 9.93
N PHE A 379 11.15 -9.17 11.03
CA PHE A 379 11.85 -8.80 12.28
C PHE A 379 11.36 -9.53 13.54
N SER A 380 10.14 -10.06 13.53
CA SER A 380 9.49 -10.66 14.70
C SER A 380 8.57 -11.83 14.33
N SER A 381 8.40 -12.75 15.28
CA SER A 381 7.41 -13.83 15.21
C SER A 381 6.25 -13.62 16.19
N ASP A 382 6.24 -12.50 16.92
CA ASP A 382 5.15 -12.14 17.82
C ASP A 382 3.87 -11.88 16.99
N PRO A 383 2.76 -12.61 17.24
CA PRO A 383 1.49 -12.37 16.55
C PRO A 383 1.03 -10.92 16.63
N ASN A 384 1.31 -10.21 17.72
CA ASN A 384 0.99 -8.80 17.84
C ASN A 384 1.73 -7.94 16.81
N ASP A 385 3.01 -8.22 16.57
CA ASP A 385 3.81 -7.52 15.55
C ASP A 385 3.32 -7.88 14.14
N ILE A 386 2.98 -9.16 13.90
CA ILE A 386 2.45 -9.67 12.62
C ILE A 386 1.14 -8.98 12.23
N TYR A 387 0.26 -8.70 13.20
CA TYR A 387 -0.94 -7.88 12.96
C TYR A 387 -0.62 -6.40 12.90
N GLY A 388 0.15 -5.89 13.85
CA GLY A 388 0.42 -4.46 14.00
C GLY A 388 1.15 -3.85 12.82
N ILE A 389 1.98 -4.61 12.10
CA ILE A 389 2.66 -4.15 10.88
C ILE A 389 1.68 -3.82 9.73
N GLN A 390 0.45 -4.34 9.76
CA GLN A 390 -0.62 -3.97 8.81
C GLN A 390 -1.46 -2.77 9.28
N LEU A 391 -1.21 -2.26 10.48
CA LEU A 391 -2.00 -1.20 11.10
C LEU A 391 -1.22 0.12 11.20
N LEU A 392 0.10 0.05 11.42
CA LEU A 392 0.94 1.23 11.58
C LEU A 392 1.36 1.86 10.24
N PRO A 393 1.58 3.18 10.19
CA PRO A 393 1.22 4.17 11.19
C PRO A 393 -0.28 4.53 11.12
N PHE A 394 -0.86 4.92 12.26
CA PHE A 394 -2.19 5.53 12.28
C PHE A 394 -2.10 7.00 11.90
N THR A 395 -2.89 7.40 10.91
CA THR A 395 -3.00 8.77 10.40
C THR A 395 -4.47 9.08 10.08
N PRO A 396 -4.84 10.31 9.72
CA PRO A 396 -6.18 10.58 9.18
C PRO A 396 -6.47 9.79 7.89
N GLY A 397 -5.44 9.32 7.19
CA GLY A 397 -5.54 8.39 6.05
C GLY A 397 -5.75 6.92 6.43
N SER A 398 -5.90 6.57 7.71
CA SER A 398 -6.03 5.18 8.16
C SER A 398 -7.50 4.73 8.36
N ALA A 399 -8.48 5.59 8.03
CA ALA A 399 -9.91 5.30 8.19
C ALA A 399 -10.41 4.06 7.41
N TYR A 400 -9.63 3.58 6.43
CA TYR A 400 -9.96 2.36 5.69
C TYR A 400 -9.93 1.10 6.56
N LEU A 401 -9.21 1.13 7.69
CA LEU A 401 -9.16 0.02 8.67
C LEU A 401 -10.52 -0.23 9.35
N GLY A 402 -11.40 0.78 9.38
CA GLY A 402 -12.79 0.68 9.83
C GLY A 402 -13.79 0.23 8.77
N GLN A 403 -13.32 -0.25 7.61
CA GLN A 403 -14.17 -0.62 6.46
C GLN A 403 -14.14 -2.12 6.13
N LEU A 404 -13.66 -2.96 7.05
CA LEU A 404 -13.83 -4.40 6.97
C LEU A 404 -15.26 -4.76 7.41
N PRO A 405 -15.83 -5.89 6.96
CA PRO A 405 -17.17 -6.29 7.35
C PRO A 405 -17.26 -6.72 8.82
N ASP A 406 -16.20 -7.30 9.37
CA ASP A 406 -16.09 -7.77 10.75
C ASP A 406 -14.60 -7.87 11.14
N ILE A 407 -14.27 -7.69 12.42
CA ILE A 407 -12.93 -7.87 12.97
C ILE A 407 -12.80 -9.11 13.87
N ALA A 408 -13.92 -9.72 14.29
CA ALA A 408 -13.90 -10.83 15.24
C ALA A 408 -13.04 -12.04 14.77
N PRO A 409 -13.04 -12.45 13.48
CA PRO A 409 -12.18 -13.54 13.02
C PRO A 409 -10.68 -13.26 13.19
N TYR A 410 -10.27 -12.00 13.03
CA TYR A 410 -8.88 -11.59 13.13
C TYR A 410 -8.40 -11.58 14.58
N PHE A 411 -9.21 -11.06 15.51
CA PHE A 411 -8.88 -11.12 16.93
C PHE A 411 -8.92 -12.55 17.48
N ALA A 412 -9.81 -13.39 16.98
CA ALA A 412 -9.82 -14.82 17.31
C ALA A 412 -8.55 -15.53 16.81
N ASP A 413 -8.12 -15.24 15.58
CA ASP A 413 -6.88 -15.77 15.00
C ASP A 413 -5.63 -15.28 15.76
N LEU A 414 -5.54 -13.98 16.05
CA LEU A 414 -4.50 -13.39 16.91
C LEU A 414 -4.39 -14.13 18.25
N GLN A 415 -5.51 -14.28 18.97
CA GLN A 415 -5.53 -14.95 20.29
C GLN A 415 -5.19 -16.43 20.18
N ALA A 416 -5.68 -17.13 19.16
CA ALA A 416 -5.39 -18.54 18.93
C ALA A 416 -3.89 -18.80 18.72
N HIS A 417 -3.15 -17.79 18.23
CA HIS A 417 -1.72 -17.87 17.98
C HIS A 417 -0.86 -17.22 19.08
N GLY A 418 -1.47 -16.81 20.20
CA GLY A 418 -0.75 -16.32 21.38
C GLY A 418 -0.56 -14.81 21.45
N GLY A 419 -1.24 -14.06 20.59
CA GLY A 419 -1.30 -12.60 20.69
C GLY A 419 -2.31 -12.11 21.72
N GLU A 420 -2.11 -10.89 22.21
CA GLU A 420 -2.92 -10.25 23.25
C GLU A 420 -3.32 -8.83 22.83
N SER A 421 -4.60 -8.46 22.93
CA SER A 421 -5.08 -7.13 22.49
C SER A 421 -4.36 -5.95 23.18
N ASN A 422 -3.83 -6.15 24.38
CA ASN A 422 -3.09 -5.16 25.17
C ASN A 422 -1.61 -5.51 25.38
N GLY A 423 -1.11 -6.51 24.64
CA GLY A 423 0.29 -6.94 24.64
C GLY A 423 1.20 -5.95 23.91
N ASN A 424 2.33 -6.43 23.38
CA ASN A 424 3.22 -5.63 22.54
C ASN A 424 2.42 -4.98 21.37
N TRP A 425 2.65 -3.71 21.08
CA TRP A 425 1.87 -2.93 20.10
C TRP A 425 0.34 -2.99 20.30
N GLY A 426 -0.12 -3.23 21.54
CA GLY A 426 -1.54 -3.34 21.86
C GLY A 426 -2.31 -2.03 21.64
N ASP A 427 -1.62 -0.90 21.59
CA ASP A 427 -2.21 0.37 21.19
C ASP A 427 -2.71 0.36 19.75
N LEU A 428 -1.98 -0.27 18.82
CA LEU A 428 -2.41 -0.42 17.43
C LEU A 428 -3.66 -1.29 17.32
N LEU A 429 -3.66 -2.42 18.02
CA LEU A 429 -4.78 -3.36 18.05
C LEU A 429 -6.03 -2.71 18.64
N LEU A 430 -5.88 -1.97 19.74
CA LEU A 430 -7.00 -1.30 20.40
C LEU A 430 -7.50 -0.08 19.61
N MET A 431 -6.63 0.65 18.90
CA MET A 431 -7.05 1.65 17.93
C MET A 431 -7.82 1.02 16.76
N TRP A 432 -7.41 -0.15 16.28
CA TRP A 432 -8.16 -0.86 15.24
C TRP A 432 -9.53 -1.35 15.75
N GLU A 433 -9.57 -1.96 16.94
CA GLU A 433 -10.82 -2.37 17.59
C GLU A 433 -11.79 -1.19 17.75
N SER A 434 -11.28 0.00 18.05
CA SER A 434 -12.12 1.18 18.30
C SER A 434 -12.92 1.65 17.08
N TYR A 435 -12.56 1.28 15.84
CA TYR A 435 -13.42 1.54 14.68
C TYR A 435 -14.75 0.76 14.73
N TYR A 436 -14.78 -0.39 15.41
CA TYR A 436 -15.92 -1.32 15.45
C TYR A 436 -16.59 -1.37 16.82
N HIS A 437 -15.79 -1.28 17.88
CA HIS A 437 -16.24 -1.39 19.27
C HIS A 437 -15.69 -0.24 20.12
N PRO A 438 -15.99 1.04 19.78
CA PRO A 438 -15.33 2.20 20.37
C PRO A 438 -15.49 2.29 21.89
N SER A 439 -16.66 1.95 22.44
CA SER A 439 -16.88 2.00 23.89
C SER A 439 -16.09 0.93 24.64
N GLN A 440 -15.92 -0.26 24.05
CA GLN A 440 -15.14 -1.34 24.63
C GLN A 440 -13.65 -1.01 24.57
N ALA A 441 -13.19 -0.50 23.43
CA ALA A 441 -11.80 -0.09 23.25
C ALA A 441 -11.41 1.05 24.19
N LEU A 442 -12.28 2.08 24.31
CA LEU A 442 -12.05 3.21 25.22
C LEU A 442 -12.00 2.79 26.69
N ALA A 443 -12.82 1.82 27.10
CA ALA A 443 -12.78 1.28 28.46
C ALA A 443 -11.46 0.55 28.79
N GLN A 444 -10.74 0.09 27.76
CA GLN A 444 -9.46 -0.61 27.87
C GLN A 444 -8.24 0.30 27.68
N LYS A 445 -8.41 1.62 27.51
CA LYS A 445 -7.31 2.56 27.24
C LYS A 445 -6.15 2.53 28.25
N ASP A 446 -6.42 2.11 29.49
CA ASP A 446 -5.42 2.04 30.57
C ASP A 446 -4.83 0.63 30.74
N SER A 447 -5.30 -0.33 29.95
CA SER A 447 -4.81 -1.72 29.95
C SER A 447 -3.54 -1.92 29.12
N VAL A 448 -3.23 -0.99 28.21
CA VAL A 448 -2.05 -1.04 27.34
C VAL A 448 -0.88 -0.37 28.08
N PRO A 449 0.19 -1.12 28.45
CA PRO A 449 1.36 -0.54 29.07
C PRO A 449 2.10 0.40 28.12
N ALA A 450 2.66 1.52 28.63
CA ALA A 450 3.41 2.46 27.80
C ALA A 450 4.61 1.81 27.06
N ALA A 451 5.26 0.82 27.68
CA ALA A 451 6.36 0.08 27.07
C ALA A 451 5.92 -0.82 25.90
N SER A 452 4.63 -1.09 25.80
CA SER A 452 4.01 -1.91 24.75
C SER A 452 3.34 -1.05 23.68
N MET A 453 3.52 0.27 23.68
CA MET A 453 2.95 1.15 22.66
C MET A 453 3.92 1.33 21.49
N ASN A 454 3.42 1.18 20.27
CA ASN A 454 4.15 1.58 19.06
C ASN A 454 4.01 3.08 18.77
N SER A 455 2.83 3.62 19.09
CA SER A 455 2.41 5.01 18.83
C SER A 455 2.55 5.89 20.08
N LEU A 456 2.36 7.19 19.88
CA LEU A 456 2.33 8.19 20.95
C LEU A 456 1.07 8.03 21.80
N ARG A 457 1.17 8.29 23.12
CA ARG A 457 0.01 8.19 24.03
C ARG A 457 -1.10 9.15 23.63
N SER A 458 -0.75 10.35 23.18
CA SER A 458 -1.72 11.34 22.71
C SER A 458 -2.47 10.88 21.45
N LEU A 459 -1.78 10.26 20.49
CA LEU A 459 -2.41 9.73 19.28
C LEU A 459 -3.37 8.60 19.62
N PHE A 460 -2.88 7.65 20.43
CA PHE A 460 -3.68 6.54 20.92
C PHE A 460 -4.98 7.01 21.60
N LEU A 461 -4.88 7.91 22.58
CA LEU A 461 -6.04 8.46 23.27
C LEU A 461 -6.97 9.20 22.31
N TYR A 462 -6.42 10.02 21.43
CA TYR A 462 -7.20 10.77 20.46
C TYR A 462 -8.06 9.84 19.59
N MET A 463 -7.47 8.77 19.02
CA MET A 463 -8.21 7.84 18.15
C MET A 463 -9.37 7.17 18.89
N LEU A 464 -9.15 6.71 20.13
CA LEU A 464 -10.21 6.08 20.94
C LEU A 464 -11.37 7.05 21.23
N TYR A 465 -11.06 8.30 21.55
CA TYR A 465 -12.08 9.31 21.82
C TYR A 465 -12.82 9.79 20.57
N ASP A 466 -12.11 9.94 19.45
CA ASP A 466 -12.70 10.36 18.16
C ASP A 466 -13.70 9.29 17.67
N HIS A 467 -13.32 8.01 17.69
CA HIS A 467 -14.23 6.94 17.29
C HIS A 467 -15.43 6.80 18.22
N GLN A 468 -15.24 6.99 19.53
CA GLN A 468 -16.35 7.03 20.49
C GLN A 468 -17.31 8.19 20.22
N LEU A 469 -16.80 9.36 19.84
CA LEU A 469 -17.62 10.51 19.48
C LEU A 469 -18.43 10.25 18.20
N GLN A 470 -17.80 9.66 17.19
CA GLN A 470 -18.45 9.35 15.91
C GLN A 470 -19.57 8.31 16.08
N ALA A 471 -19.37 7.29 16.93
CA ALA A 471 -20.40 6.28 17.21
C ALA A 471 -21.62 6.82 17.98
N GLY A 472 -21.48 7.91 18.74
CA GLY A 472 -22.62 8.59 19.37
C GLY A 472 -23.46 9.46 18.43
N HIS A 473 -23.02 9.62 17.17
CA HIS A 473 -23.65 10.46 16.15
C HIS A 473 -24.22 9.67 14.95
N GLY A 474 -23.97 8.36 14.87
CA GLY A 474 -24.59 7.43 13.93
C GLY A 474 -25.77 6.70 14.57
#